data_AF-A0A6G7PID2-F1
#
_entry.id   AF-A0A6G7PID2-F1
#
_cell.length_a   1.000
_cell.length_b   1.000
_cell.length_c   1.000
_cell.angle_alpha   90.00
_cell.angle_beta   90.00
_cell.angle_gamma   90.00
#
_symmetry.space_group_name_H-M   'P 1'
#
loop_
_entity.id
_entity.type
_entity.pdbx_description
1 polymer ?
#
loop_
_entity_poly.entity_id
_entity_poly.type
_entity_poly.pdbx_seq_one_letter_code
_entity_poly.pdbx_strand_id
1 'polypeptide(L)' 'MRWRSKDKQRYYTWDRRHGEIEVFNSRGYHLGALDAQSGVRIKDPRKDRRIDV' A
#
# COMPACT_ATOMS: atom_id res chain seq x y z
N MET A 1 8.25 0.58 8.14
CA MET A 1 9.03 1.06 6.98
C MET A 1 8.07 1.46 5.88
N ARG A 2 8.35 2.56 5.20
CA ARG A 2 7.48 3.13 4.17
C ARG A 2 8.32 3.53 2.97
N TRP A 3 7.88 3.13 1.79
CA TRP A 3 8.50 3.51 0.52
C TRP A 3 7.57 4.44 -0.24
N ARG A 4 8.15 5.26 -1.12
CA ARG A 4 7.41 6.16 -2.00
C ARG A 4 7.77 5.84 -3.45
N SER A 5 6.77 5.85 -4.33
CA SER A 5 7.01 5.71 -5.77
C SER A 5 7.83 6.89 -6.31
N LYS A 6 8.53 6.68 -7.42
CA LYS A 6 9.34 7.73 -8.09
C LYS A 6 8.51 8.95 -8.48
N ASP A 7 7.27 8.73 -8.94
CA ASP A 7 6.31 9.78 -9.31
C ASP A 7 5.61 10.44 -8.10
N LYS A 8 5.95 10.00 -6.88
CA LYS A 8 5.41 10.49 -5.61
C LYS A 8 3.91 10.31 -5.42
N GLN A 9 3.24 9.53 -6.28
CA GLN A 9 1.79 9.29 -6.23
C GLN A 9 1.38 8.17 -5.29
N ARG A 10 2.31 7.28 -4.92
CA ARG A 10 2.01 6.10 -4.10
C ARG A 10 2.96 5.97 -2.92
N TYR A 11 2.39 5.46 -1.83
CA TYR A 11 3.12 4.99 -0.67
C TYR A 11 2.89 3.50 -0.49
N TYR A 12 3.93 2.82 0.01
CA TYR A 12 3.92 1.38 0.22
C TYR A 12 4.36 1.08 1.64
N THR A 13 3.66 0.19 2.32
CA THR A 13 4.04 -0.27 3.67
C THR A 13 4.04 -1.79 3.75
N TRP A 14 4.97 -2.34 4.51
CA TRP A 14 5.02 -3.78 4.78
C TRP A 14 4.04 -4.17 5.88
N ASP A 15 3.06 -5.02 5.55
CA ASP A 15 2.21 -5.68 6.54
C ASP A 15 2.89 -6.98 6.99
N ARG A 16 3.51 -6.93 8.18
CA ARG A 16 4.22 -8.06 8.79
C ARG A 16 3.31 -9.23 9.14
N ARG A 17 2.01 -8.99 9.36
CA ARG A 17 1.07 -10.02 9.79
C ARG A 17 0.65 -10.91 8.61
N HIS A 18 0.49 -10.31 7.44
CA HIS A 18 -0.02 -11.02 6.25
C HIS A 18 1.06 -11.27 5.20
N GLY A 19 2.24 -10.65 5.32
CA GLY A 19 3.32 -10.82 4.35
C GLY A 19 3.07 -10.12 3.02
N GLU A 20 2.39 -8.96 3.05
CA GLU A 20 1.95 -8.24 1.85
C GLU A 20 2.34 -6.76 1.88
N ILE A 21 2.25 -6.12 0.71
CA ILE A 21 2.54 -4.70 0.55
C ILE A 21 1.22 -3.92 0.46
N GLU A 22 0.89 -3.17 1.50
CA GLU A 22 -0.25 -2.25 1.47
C GLU A 22 0.14 -0.99 0.67
N VAL A 23 -0.76 -0.55 -0.21
CA VAL A 23 -0.56 0.59 -1.11
C VAL A 23 -1.50 1.72 -0.74
N PHE A 24 -1.00 2.96 -0.75
CA PHE A 24 -1.78 4.16 -0.49
C PHE A 24 -1.51 5.22 -1.55
N ASN A 25 -2.47 6.10 -1.81
CA ASN A 25 -2.23 7.26 -2.68
C ASN A 25 -1.49 8.39 -1.94
N SER A 26 -1.16 9.45 -2.67
CA SER A 26 -0.49 10.65 -2.14
C SER A 26 -1.27 11.39 -1.04
N ARG A 27 -2.57 11.09 -0.87
CA ARG A 27 -3.46 11.63 0.17
C ARG A 27 -3.74 10.63 1.31
N GLY A 28 -3.00 9.52 1.36
CA GLY A 28 -3.06 8.53 2.43
C GLY A 28 -4.24 7.56 2.35
N TYR A 29 -5.01 7.54 1.27
CA TYR A 29 -6.10 6.58 1.09
C TYR A 29 -5.54 5.22 0.67
N HIS A 30 -6.00 4.15 1.32
CA HIS A 30 -5.64 2.79 0.95
C HIS A 30 -6.18 2.43 -0.44
N LEU A 31 -5.31 1.85 -1.25
CA LEU A 31 -5.54 1.42 -2.62
C LEU A 31 -5.56 -0.11 -2.76
N GLY A 32 -5.38 -0.87 -1.69
CA GLY A 32 -5.29 -2.34 -1.72
C GLY A 32 -3.92 -2.86 -1.33
N ALA A 33 -3.80 -4.18 -1.33
CA ALA A 33 -2.54 -4.88 -1.04
C ALA A 33 -2.02 -5.63 -2.27
N LEU A 34 -0.69 -5.69 -2.38
CA LEU A 34 0.03 -6.44 -3.40
C LEU A 34 0.72 -7.63 -2.76
N ASP A 35 0.77 -8.73 -3.49
CA ASP A 35 1.69 -9.83 -3.20
C ASP A 35 3.14 -9.33 -3.25
N ALA A 36 3.94 -9.74 -2.27
CA ALA A 36 5.28 -9.22 -2.07
C ALA A 36 6.29 -9.71 -3.10
N GLN A 37 6.02 -10.86 -3.74
CA GLN A 37 6.93 -11.48 -4.69
C GLN A 37 6.61 -11.05 -6.13
N SER A 38 5.35 -11.16 -6.52
CA SER A 38 4.89 -10.87 -7.88
C SER A 38 4.49 -9.41 -8.11
N GLY A 39 4.17 -8.67 -7.04
CA GLY A 39 3.62 -7.32 -7.12
C GLY A 39 2.17 -7.26 -7.64
N VAL A 40 1.53 -8.43 -7.85
CA VAL A 40 0.13 -8.51 -8.28
C VAL A 40 -0.78 -8.09 -7.14
N ARG A 41 -1.86 -7.40 -7.46
CA ARG A 41 -2.85 -6.98 -6.47
C ARG A 41 -3.68 -8.16 -5.99
N ILE A 42 -3.73 -8.34 -4.68
CA ILE A 42 -4.43 -9.45 -4.02
C ILE A 42 -5.60 -8.98 -3.14
N LYS A 43 -5.69 -7.67 -2.84
CA LYS A 43 -6.79 -7.08 -2.08
C LYS A 43 -7.28 -5.77 -2.69
N ASP A 44 -8.58 -5.55 -2.53
CA ASP A 44 -9.28 -4.33 -2.91
C ASP A 44 -9.00 -3.15 -1.97
N PRO A 45 -9.31 -1.91 -2.39
CA PRO A 45 -9.15 -0.74 -1.53
C PRO A 45 -10.10 -0.83 -0.33
N ARG A 46 -9.68 -0.26 0.79
CA ARG A 46 -10.47 -0.21 2.02
C ARG A 46 -10.60 1.22 2.49
N LYS A 47 -11.83 1.74 2.52
CA LYS A 47 -12.10 3.14 2.87
C LYS A 47 -11.74 3.48 4.33
N ASP A 48 -11.77 2.48 5.20
CA ASP A 48 -11.43 2.57 6.62
C ASP A 48 -9.91 2.52 6.88
N ARG A 49 -9.10 2.29 5.86
CA ARG A 49 -7.64 2.25 5.99
C ARG A 49 -7.01 3.52 5.45
N ARG A 50 -6.28 4.21 6.33
CA ARG A 50 -5.51 5.39 6.02
C ARG A 50 -4.16 5.43 6.71
N ILE A 51 -3.26 6.19 6.11
CA ILE A 51 -2.01 6.62 6.72
C ILE A 51 -1.95 8.14 6.74
N ASP A 52 -1.22 8.68 7.72
CA ASP A 52 -0.80 10.08 7.72
C ASP A 52 0.33 10.28 6.70
N VAL A 53 0.34 11.38 5.91
CA VAL A 53 1.18 11.51 4.70
C VAL A 53 2.08 12.71 4.64
#